data_AF-A0A4Q3UYC9-F1
#
_entry.id   AF-A0A4Q3UYC9-F1
#
_cell.length_a   1.000
_cell.length_b   1.000
_cell.length_c   1.000
_cell.angle_alpha   90.00
_cell.angle_beta   90.00
_cell.angle_gamma   90.00
#
_symmetry.space_group_name_H-M   'P 1'
#
loop_
_entity.id
_entity.type
_entity.pdbx_description
1 polymer ?
#
loop_
_entity_poly.entity_id
_entity_poly.type
_entity_poly.pdbx_seq_one_letter_code
_entity_poly.pdbx_strand_id
1 'polypeptide(L)'
;MSRDSICLATLIQQHRADVGSLSRFYPLSASQIRIERFDRLYADWEVRLAEIDPEGLDSTNQLDLALLKNHLAFGRSRLAIEAGVKAELRKTLPFADGIIALEEARMRMDEIDPVAAAQTVAALAE
;
A
#
# COMPACT_ATOMS: atom_id res chain seq x y z
N MET A 1 30.67 23.09 -9.71
CA MET A 1 29.89 21.86 -10.00
C MET A 1 28.57 22.02 -9.27
N SER A 2 27.50 22.38 -9.99
CA SER A 2 26.20 22.62 -9.39
C SER A 2 25.70 21.29 -8.81
N ARG A 3 25.60 21.19 -7.49
CA ARG A 3 24.83 20.11 -6.85
C ARG A 3 23.40 20.31 -7.35
N ASP A 4 22.86 19.34 -8.07
CA ASP A 4 21.43 19.33 -8.38
C ASP A 4 20.69 19.34 -7.04
N SER A 5 20.16 20.50 -6.65
CA SER A 5 19.39 20.61 -5.41
C SER A 5 18.20 19.66 -5.50
N ILE A 6 18.13 18.72 -4.56
CA ILE A 6 17.01 17.80 -4.42
C ILE A 6 15.72 18.64 -4.31
N CYS A 7 14.82 18.51 -5.28
CA CYS A 7 13.52 19.17 -5.25
C CYS A 7 12.53 18.28 -4.49
N LEU A 8 12.23 18.65 -3.25
CA LEU A 8 11.39 17.82 -2.39
C LEU A 8 9.92 17.81 -2.81
N ALA A 9 9.45 18.89 -3.43
CA ALA A 9 8.16 18.92 -4.09
C ALA A 9 8.02 17.81 -5.14
N THR A 10 9.08 17.53 -5.93
CA THR A 10 9.09 16.44 -6.90
C THR A 10 8.99 15.07 -6.21
N LEU A 11 9.71 14.86 -5.12
CA LEU A 11 9.64 13.62 -4.34
C LEU A 11 8.23 13.41 -3.75
N ILE A 12 7.58 14.46 -3.25
CA ILE A 12 6.21 14.39 -2.76
C ILE A 12 5.24 13.99 -3.90
N GLN A 13 5.42 14.54 -5.10
CA GLN A 13 4.60 14.18 -6.25
C GLN A 13 4.83 12.74 -6.69
N GLN A 14 6.08 12.27 -6.69
CA GLN A 14 6.42 10.88 -6.97
C GLN A 14 5.79 9.93 -5.95
N HIS A 15 5.90 10.22 -4.65
CA HIS A 15 5.27 9.43 -3.60
C HIS A 15 3.75 9.35 -3.79
N ARG A 16 3.09 10.48 -4.09
CA ARG A 16 1.65 10.52 -4.38
C ARG A 16 1.30 9.70 -5.63
N ALA A 17 2.11 9.77 -6.67
CA ALA A 17 1.91 9.00 -7.89
C ALA A 17 2.04 7.49 -7.63
N ASP A 18 3.03 7.07 -6.84
CA ASP A 18 3.27 5.66 -6.49
C ASP A 18 2.11 5.11 -5.64
N VAL A 19 1.73 5.82 -4.58
CA VAL A 19 0.56 5.47 -3.75
C VAL A 19 -0.70 5.38 -4.60
N GLY A 20 -0.92 6.36 -5.49
CA GLY A 20 -2.08 6.38 -6.37
C GLY A 20 -2.07 5.23 -7.38
N SER A 21 -0.92 4.90 -7.94
CA SER A 21 -0.74 3.76 -8.85
C SER A 21 -1.06 2.45 -8.13
N LEU A 22 -0.46 2.25 -6.96
CA LEU A 22 -0.62 1.04 -6.17
C LEU A 22 -2.07 0.87 -5.69
N SER A 23 -2.73 1.96 -5.29
CA SER A 23 -4.14 1.92 -4.86
C SER A 23 -5.09 1.55 -5.99
N ARG A 24 -4.80 1.95 -7.24
CA ARG A 24 -5.61 1.56 -8.40
C ARG A 24 -5.39 0.10 -8.77
N PHE A 25 -4.15 -0.38 -8.64
CA PHE A 25 -3.82 -1.77 -8.94
C PHE A 25 -4.29 -2.75 -7.85
N TYR A 26 -4.29 -2.32 -6.57
CA TYR A 26 -4.78 -3.12 -5.44
C TYR A 26 -5.94 -2.41 -4.72
N PRO A 27 -7.16 -2.40 -5.31
CA PRO A 27 -8.31 -1.69 -4.76
C PRO A 27 -8.94 -2.40 -3.55
N LEU A 28 -8.68 -3.70 -3.36
CA LEU A 28 -9.29 -4.50 -2.30
C LEU A 28 -8.63 -4.17 -0.95
N SER A 29 -9.23 -3.28 -0.15
CA SER A 29 -8.68 -2.88 1.17
C SER A 29 -8.42 -4.07 2.09
N ALA A 30 -9.29 -5.08 2.04
CA ALA A 30 -9.16 -6.31 2.79
C ALA A 30 -8.19 -7.33 2.17
N SER A 31 -7.52 -7.06 1.04
CA SER A 31 -6.52 -7.98 0.48
C SER A 31 -5.26 -8.04 1.36
N GLN A 32 -4.75 -9.24 1.62
CA GLN A 32 -3.46 -9.38 2.32
C GLN A 32 -2.31 -8.94 1.42
N ILE A 33 -2.38 -9.28 0.12
CA ILE A 33 -1.43 -8.85 -0.89
C ILE A 33 -1.36 -7.32 -0.94
N ARG A 34 -2.51 -6.64 -0.90
CA ARG A 34 -2.54 -5.17 -0.82
C ARG A 34 -1.75 -4.65 0.37
N ILE A 35 -2.00 -5.19 1.57
CA ILE A 35 -1.33 -4.74 2.79
C ILE A 35 0.19 -4.88 2.65
N GLU A 36 0.67 -6.04 2.20
CA GLU A 36 2.11 -6.29 2.01
C GLU A 36 2.74 -5.36 0.97
N ARG A 37 2.01 -5.07 -0.12
CA ARG A 37 2.48 -4.16 -1.16
C ARG A 37 2.58 -2.72 -0.67
N PHE A 38 1.62 -2.26 0.12
CA PHE A 38 1.66 -0.91 0.70
C PHE A 38 2.74 -0.78 1.79
N ASP A 39 2.95 -1.80 2.63
CA ASP A 39 4.03 -1.78 3.63
C ASP A 39 5.39 -1.71 2.95
N ARG A 40 5.60 -2.51 1.90
CA ARG A 40 6.83 -2.45 1.09
C ARG A 40 7.03 -1.08 0.45
N LEU A 41 5.98 -0.50 -0.16
CA LEU A 41 6.06 0.83 -0.76
C LEU A 41 6.53 1.87 0.28
N TYR A 42 5.94 1.87 1.48
CA TYR A 42 6.33 2.81 2.52
C TYR A 42 7.75 2.55 3.04
N ALA A 43 8.15 1.30 3.22
CA ALA A 43 9.52 0.95 3.61
C ALA A 43 10.57 1.40 2.57
N ASP A 44 10.30 1.19 1.28
CA ASP A 44 11.18 1.61 0.19
C ASP A 44 11.31 3.15 0.17
N TRP A 45 10.21 3.88 0.42
CA TRP A 45 10.23 5.34 0.55
C TRP A 45 10.97 5.83 1.80
N GLU A 46 10.83 5.15 2.94
CA GLU A 46 11.57 5.47 4.17
C GLU A 46 13.09 5.33 3.95
N VAL A 47 13.53 4.25 3.29
CA VAL A 47 14.94 4.04 2.91
C VAL A 47 15.42 5.17 2.01
N ARG A 48 14.66 5.51 0.96
CA ARG A 48 15.00 6.59 0.05
C ARG A 48 15.14 7.95 0.74
N LEU A 49 14.28 8.26 1.70
CA LEU A 49 14.34 9.53 2.45
C LEU A 49 15.41 9.54 3.55
N ALA A 50 15.93 8.37 3.95
CA ALA A 50 17.02 8.26 4.90
C ALA A 50 18.37 8.67 4.28
N GLU A 51 18.52 8.58 2.96
CA GLU A 51 19.72 8.98 2.22
C GLU A 51 19.88 10.51 2.05
N ILE A 52 18.83 11.28 2.34
CA ILE A 52 18.82 12.74 2.18
C ILE A 52 19.41 13.39 3.44
N ASP A 53 20.52 14.11 3.26
CA ASP A 53 21.13 14.96 4.30
C ASP A 53 20.29 16.23 4.52
N PRO A 54 19.65 16.41 5.71
CA PRO A 54 18.84 17.57 5.99
C PRO A 54 19.65 18.87 6.09
N GLU A 55 20.91 18.82 6.52
CA GLU A 55 21.75 20.01 6.70
C GLU A 55 22.13 20.66 5.36
N GLY A 56 22.10 19.88 4.28
CA GLY A 56 22.30 20.34 2.91
C GLY A 56 21.08 21.01 2.26
N LEU A 57 19.93 21.07 2.94
CA LEU A 57 18.67 21.61 2.41
C LEU A 57 18.39 23.02 2.93
N ASP A 58 17.64 23.81 2.16
CA ASP A 58 17.03 25.05 2.68
C ASP A 58 15.92 24.75 3.70
N SER A 59 15.50 25.77 4.46
CA SER A 59 14.52 25.61 5.53
C SER A 59 13.17 25.04 5.07
N THR A 60 12.72 25.39 3.85
CA THR A 60 11.47 24.89 3.28
C THR A 60 11.58 23.39 2.99
N ASN A 61 12.67 22.98 2.32
CA ASN A 61 12.95 21.58 2.01
C ASN A 61 13.25 20.76 3.29
N GLN A 62 13.83 21.35 4.34
CA GLN A 62 13.96 20.66 5.63
C GLN A 62 12.59 20.35 6.26
N LEU A 63 11.69 21.33 6.25
CA LEU A 63 10.32 21.16 6.77
C LEU A 63 9.55 20.11 5.96
N ASP A 64 9.58 20.20 4.64
CA ASP A 64 8.91 19.25 3.74
C ASP A 64 9.44 17.82 3.95
N LEU A 65 10.73 17.65 4.26
CA LEU A 65 11.34 16.34 4.50
C LEU A 65 10.81 15.73 5.80
N ALA A 66 10.75 16.55 6.86
CA ALA A 66 10.19 16.15 8.14
C ALA A 66 8.71 15.78 8.02
N LEU A 67 7.92 16.57 7.27
CA LEU A 67 6.50 16.30 7.03
C LEU A 67 6.29 15.03 6.23
N LEU A 68 7.08 14.79 5.17
CA LEU A 68 6.97 13.58 4.37
C LEU A 68 7.35 12.33 5.18
N LYS A 69 8.43 12.38 5.99
CA LYS A 69 8.80 11.29 6.91
C LYS A 69 7.69 10.97 7.91
N ASN A 70 7.08 12.00 8.51
CA ASN A 70 5.94 11.82 9.41
C ASN A 70 4.74 11.19 8.69
N HIS A 71 4.43 11.66 7.48
CA HIS A 71 3.34 11.14 6.67
C HIS A 71 3.49 9.64 6.37
N LEU A 72 4.71 9.18 6.04
CA LEU A 72 5.01 7.76 5.84
C LEU A 72 4.79 6.95 7.11
N ALA A 73 5.33 7.40 8.25
CA ALA A 73 5.17 6.72 9.53
C ALA A 73 3.69 6.61 9.94
N PHE A 74 2.91 7.68 9.74
CA PHE A 74 1.47 7.66 9.95
C PHE A 74 0.77 6.66 9.02
N GLY A 75 1.15 6.64 7.74
CA GLY A 75 0.65 5.68 6.74
C GLY A 75 0.86 4.22 7.17
N ARG A 76 2.07 3.88 7.63
CA ARG A 76 2.39 2.54 8.15
C ARG A 76 1.60 2.19 9.40
N SER A 77 1.47 3.12 10.34
CA SER A 77 0.65 2.92 11.54
C SER A 77 -0.81 2.67 11.19
N ARG A 78 -1.37 3.42 10.24
CA ARG A 78 -2.75 3.21 9.78
C ARG A 78 -2.92 1.85 9.10
N LEU A 79 -1.96 1.46 8.27
CA LEU A 79 -1.96 0.15 7.60
C LEU A 79 -1.93 -1.01 8.61
N ALA A 80 -1.15 -0.88 9.69
CA ALA A 80 -1.11 -1.86 10.77
C ALA A 80 -2.45 -1.97 11.51
N ILE A 81 -3.13 -0.84 11.76
CA ILE A 81 -4.48 -0.82 12.35
C ILE A 81 -5.48 -1.52 11.42
N GLU A 82 -5.47 -1.21 10.12
CA GLU A 82 -6.33 -1.85 9.11
C GLU A 82 -6.11 -3.37 9.08
N ALA A 83 -4.84 -3.81 9.12
CA ALA A 83 -4.49 -5.24 9.17
C ALA A 83 -5.02 -5.92 10.44
N GLY A 84 -4.94 -5.25 11.60
CA GLY A 84 -5.49 -5.74 12.86
C GLY A 84 -7.03 -5.87 12.83
N VAL A 85 -7.72 -4.84 12.35
CA VAL A 85 -9.18 -4.88 12.17
C VAL A 85 -9.60 -6.03 11.25
N LYS A 86 -8.88 -6.22 10.14
CA LYS A 86 -9.12 -7.35 9.24
C LYS A 86 -8.93 -8.69 9.94
N ALA A 87 -7.87 -8.85 10.72
CA ALA A 87 -7.60 -10.10 11.44
C ALA A 87 -8.73 -10.47 12.40
N GLU A 88 -9.33 -9.47 13.07
CA GLU A 88 -10.51 -9.69 13.90
C GLU A 88 -11.75 -10.01 13.07
N LEU A 89 -12.00 -9.27 11.97
CA LEU A 89 -13.16 -9.51 11.11
C LEU A 89 -13.16 -10.89 10.44
N ARG A 90 -11.98 -11.44 10.09
CA ARG A 90 -11.89 -12.80 9.52
C ARG A 90 -12.54 -13.87 10.39
N LYS A 91 -12.55 -13.69 11.73
CA LYS A 91 -13.18 -14.64 12.66
C LYS A 91 -14.70 -14.69 12.50
N THR A 92 -15.30 -13.58 12.10
CA THR A 92 -16.77 -13.43 11.95
C THR A 92 -17.22 -13.52 10.49
N LEU A 93 -16.31 -13.23 9.54
CA LEU A 93 -16.57 -13.23 8.10
C LEU A 93 -15.62 -14.20 7.38
N PRO A 94 -15.67 -15.51 7.68
CA PRO A 94 -14.73 -16.49 7.10
C PRO A 94 -14.88 -16.62 5.57
N PHE A 95 -16.08 -16.35 5.04
CA PHE A 95 -16.36 -16.37 3.60
C PHE A 95 -15.61 -15.26 2.81
N ALA A 96 -15.15 -14.20 3.48
CA ALA A 96 -14.53 -13.05 2.82
C ALA A 96 -13.23 -13.44 2.09
N ASP A 97 -12.45 -14.38 2.64
CA ASP A 97 -11.18 -14.80 2.04
C ASP A 97 -11.39 -15.48 0.67
N GLY A 98 -12.48 -16.24 0.49
CA GLY A 98 -12.83 -16.84 -0.80
C GLY A 98 -13.18 -15.80 -1.86
N ILE A 99 -13.97 -14.79 -1.50
CA ILE A 99 -14.31 -13.66 -2.40
C ILE A 99 -13.05 -12.88 -2.79
N ILE A 100 -12.19 -12.57 -1.80
CA ILE A 100 -10.94 -11.84 -2.04
C ILE A 100 -10.03 -12.62 -2.98
N ALA A 101 -9.88 -13.93 -2.78
CA ALA A 101 -9.03 -14.77 -3.63
C ALA A 101 -9.52 -14.80 -5.09
N LEU A 102 -10.83 -14.93 -5.31
CA LEU A 102 -11.43 -14.88 -6.65
C LEU A 102 -11.20 -13.51 -7.31
N GLU A 103 -11.42 -12.41 -6.58
CA GLU A 103 -11.20 -11.06 -7.12
C GLU A 103 -9.72 -10.80 -7.43
N GLU A 104 -8.80 -11.25 -6.56
CA GLU A 104 -7.37 -11.12 -6.81
C GLU A 104 -6.92 -11.91 -8.05
N ALA A 105 -7.44 -13.13 -8.25
CA ALA A 105 -7.18 -13.92 -9.45
C ALA A 105 -7.73 -13.23 -10.71
N ARG A 106 -8.95 -12.70 -10.63
CA ARG A 106 -9.56 -11.93 -11.71
C ARG A 106 -8.74 -10.69 -12.07
N MET A 107 -8.23 -9.97 -11.07
CA MET A 107 -7.38 -8.79 -11.27
C MET A 107 -6.05 -9.12 -11.95
N ARG A 108 -5.48 -10.29 -11.68
CA ARG A 108 -4.26 -10.79 -12.35
C ARG A 108 -4.51 -11.37 -13.74
N MET A 109 -5.78 -11.47 -14.14
CA MET A 109 -6.20 -12.20 -15.35
C MET A 109 -5.73 -13.65 -15.34
N ASP A 110 -5.69 -14.27 -14.15
CA ASP A 110 -5.42 -15.70 -14.03
C ASP A 110 -6.51 -16.49 -14.78
N GLU A 111 -6.14 -17.63 -15.37
CA GLU A 111 -7.12 -18.51 -16.01
C GLU A 111 -8.15 -19.01 -14.98
N ILE A 112 -9.43 -18.97 -15.35
CA ILE A 112 -10.52 -19.36 -14.46
C ILE A 112 -10.95 -20.80 -14.71
N ASP A 113 -10.94 -21.62 -13.65
CA ASP A 113 -11.70 -22.87 -13.62
C ASP A 113 -13.14 -22.54 -13.20
N PRO A 114 -14.12 -22.62 -14.12
CA PRO A 114 -15.49 -22.22 -13.84
C PRO A 114 -16.18 -23.10 -12.79
N VAL A 115 -15.81 -24.40 -12.70
CA VAL A 115 -16.41 -25.33 -11.73
C VAL A 115 -15.88 -25.03 -10.34
N ALA A 116 -14.56 -24.89 -10.20
CA ALA A 116 -13.94 -24.56 -8.92
C ALA A 116 -14.37 -23.17 -8.41
N ALA A 117 -14.48 -22.18 -9.30
CA ALA A 117 -14.98 -20.85 -8.95
C ALA A 117 -16.45 -20.91 -8.46
N ALA A 118 -17.31 -21.65 -9.15
CA ALA A 118 -18.71 -21.83 -8.75
C ALA A 118 -18.84 -22.55 -7.38
N GLN A 119 -18.01 -23.56 -7.12
CA GLN A 119 -17.96 -24.23 -5.82
C GLN A 119 -17.57 -23.27 -4.70
N THR A 120 -16.57 -22.42 -4.94
CA THR A 120 -16.14 -21.39 -3.97
C THR A 120 -17.28 -20.43 -3.66
N VAL A 121 -18.03 -19.97 -4.68
CA VAL A 121 -19.18 -19.07 -4.50
C VAL A 121 -20.34 -19.76 -3.78
N ALA A 122 -20.62 -21.02 -4.10
CA ALA A 122 -21.69 -21.78 -3.45
C ALA A 122 -21.44 -21.97 -1.95
N ALA A 123 -20.18 -22.22 -1.57
CA ALA A 123 -19.79 -22.37 -0.17
C ALA A 123 -19.89 -21.07 0.66
N LEU A 124 -20.13 -19.91 0.04
CA LEU A 124 -20.33 -18.64 0.77
C LEU A 124 -21.73 -18.53 1.40
N ALA A 125 -22.68 -19.35 0.95
CA ALA A 125 -24.08 -19.31 1.38
C ALA A 125 -24.38 -20.22 2.59
N GLU A 126 -23.40 -21.02 3.02
CA GLU A 126 -23.45 -21.95 4.16
C GLU A 126 -22.76 -21.36 5.39
#